data_AF-A0A7K6EZY2-F1
#
_entry.id   AF-A0A7K6EZY2-F1
#
_cell.length_a   1.000
_cell.length_b   1.000
_cell.length_c   1.000
_cell.angle_alpha   90.00
_cell.angle_beta   90.00
_cell.angle_gamma   90.00
#
_symmetry.space_group_name_H-M   'P 1'
#
loop_
_entity.id
_entity.type
_entity.pdbx_description
1 polymer ?
#
loop_
_entity_poly.entity_id
_entity_poly.type
_entity_poly.pdbx_seq_one_letter_code
_entity_poly.pdbx_strand_id
1 'polypeptide(L)'
;VTRGAGGSGRAGPGARGAAGAARPSRCARGNLRAGASLSSAPRHFVPNITFGHPVVESLRKRLGQEPFFDMHMMVAAPEQWVKPMAVAGANQYTFHLEATDNPGALIKDIRENGMKVGLAIKPGTTVEHLAPWANQIDMALVMTVEPGFGGQKFMEDMMSKVQWLRTQFPSLDIEVDGGVGPDTIHKCAEAGANMIVSGSAIMKSADPRSVINLLRNVCSEAAQKRSLDR
;
A
#
# COMPACT_ATOMS: atom_id res chain seq x y z
N VAL A 1 -32.16 6.03 -54.54
CA VAL A 1 -31.78 4.65 -54.91
C VAL A 1 -30.73 4.18 -53.90
N THR A 2 -31.20 3.72 -52.72
CA THR A 2 -31.04 2.34 -52.16
C THR A 2 -29.61 2.04 -51.67
N ARG A 3 -29.32 2.04 -50.35
CA ARG A 3 -29.56 1.03 -49.27
C ARG A 3 -28.57 -0.17 -49.25
N GLY A 4 -28.04 -0.44 -48.03
CA GLY A 4 -27.39 -1.70 -47.57
C GLY A 4 -26.03 -1.43 -46.88
N ALA A 5 -25.89 -1.22 -45.56
CA ALA A 5 -26.19 -2.01 -44.35
C ALA A 5 -25.38 -3.32 -44.21
N GLY A 6 -24.54 -3.37 -43.16
CA GLY A 6 -23.83 -4.57 -42.68
C GLY A 6 -22.65 -4.20 -41.76
N GLY A 7 -22.87 -4.17 -40.44
CA GLY A 7 -21.89 -3.72 -39.45
C GLY A 7 -21.07 -4.83 -38.78
N SER A 8 -20.09 -4.41 -37.97
CA SER A 8 -19.76 -5.04 -36.68
C SER A 8 -18.79 -4.12 -35.92
N GLY A 9 -19.20 -3.66 -34.74
CA GLY A 9 -18.42 -2.75 -33.91
C GLY A 9 -17.28 -3.44 -33.15
N ARG A 10 -16.30 -2.61 -32.76
CA ARG A 10 -15.47 -2.84 -31.56
C ARG A 10 -15.31 -1.52 -30.82
N ALA A 11 -16.07 -1.38 -29.74
CA ALA A 11 -15.85 -0.37 -28.71
C ALA A 11 -14.69 -0.84 -27.82
N GLY A 12 -13.56 -0.11 -27.83
CA GLY A 12 -12.54 -0.21 -26.80
C GLY A 12 -12.81 0.87 -25.75
N PRO A 13 -12.97 0.56 -24.46
CA PRO A 13 -13.27 1.58 -23.47
C PRO A 13 -12.02 2.43 -23.23
N GLY A 14 -12.18 3.73 -23.48
CA GLY A 14 -11.12 4.73 -23.43
C GLY A 14 -10.69 5.08 -22.01
N ALA A 15 -9.39 5.29 -21.86
CA ALA A 15 -8.80 5.99 -20.72
C ALA A 15 -8.92 7.51 -20.96
N ARG A 16 -10.07 8.12 -20.65
CA ARG A 16 -10.21 9.58 -20.50
C ARG A 16 -11.25 9.91 -19.44
N GLY A 17 -10.90 10.81 -18.53
CA GLY A 17 -11.73 11.38 -17.45
C GLY A 17 -11.08 11.13 -16.07
N ALA A 18 -10.65 12.10 -15.29
CA ALA A 18 -10.98 13.52 -15.26
C ALA A 18 -9.80 14.35 -14.72
N ALA A 19 -9.55 15.49 -15.36
CA ALA A 19 -8.86 16.63 -14.76
C ALA A 19 -9.93 17.54 -14.15
N GLY A 20 -9.77 17.92 -12.88
CA GLY A 20 -10.66 18.84 -12.18
C GLY A 20 -9.97 19.33 -10.91
N ALA A 21 -9.73 20.64 -10.83
CA ALA A 21 -9.01 21.29 -9.76
C ALA A 21 -9.79 21.26 -8.43
N ALA A 22 -9.29 20.48 -7.49
CA ALA A 22 -9.47 20.61 -6.05
C ALA A 22 -8.34 19.78 -5.42
N ARG A 23 -7.63 20.28 -4.39
CA ARG A 23 -6.57 19.53 -3.70
C ARG A 23 -7.17 18.19 -3.21
N PRO A 24 -6.83 17.04 -3.81
CA PRO A 24 -7.48 15.80 -3.43
C PRO A 24 -6.93 15.36 -2.07
N SER A 25 -7.81 14.85 -1.21
CA SER A 25 -7.40 14.08 -0.05
C SER A 25 -6.37 13.03 -0.48
N ARG A 26 -5.30 12.81 0.30
CA ARG A 26 -4.20 11.88 -0.02
C ARG A 26 -4.66 10.44 -0.33
N CYS A 27 -5.91 10.12 -0.01
CA CYS A 27 -6.63 8.89 -0.34
C CYS A 27 -6.86 8.63 -1.85
N ALA A 28 -6.47 9.55 -2.75
CA ALA A 28 -6.86 9.53 -4.16
C ALA A 28 -5.88 8.92 -5.17
N ARG A 29 -4.67 8.47 -4.79
CA ARG A 29 -3.76 7.84 -5.75
C ARG A 29 -4.05 6.34 -5.87
N GLY A 30 -4.40 5.89 -7.08
CA GLY A 30 -4.43 4.46 -7.38
C GLY A 30 -3.01 3.92 -7.34
N ASN A 31 -2.63 3.31 -6.22
CA ASN A 31 -1.32 2.70 -6.03
C ASN A 31 -1.39 1.24 -6.47
N LEU A 32 -0.44 0.79 -7.29
CA LEU A 32 -0.18 -0.63 -7.47
C LEU A 32 0.68 -1.07 -6.29
N ARG A 33 0.13 -1.93 -5.43
CA ARG A 33 0.92 -2.54 -4.37
C ARG A 33 1.41 -3.90 -4.79
N ALA A 34 2.71 -4.10 -4.64
CA ALA A 34 3.38 -5.31 -5.03
C ALA A 34 4.07 -5.88 -3.79
N GLY A 35 3.50 -6.93 -3.20
CA GLY A 35 4.15 -7.67 -2.12
C GLY A 35 5.28 -8.50 -2.69
N ALA A 36 6.52 -8.15 -2.36
CA ALA A 36 7.69 -8.91 -2.76
C ALA A 36 8.21 -9.70 -1.55
N SER A 37 8.09 -11.03 -1.62
CA SER A 37 8.87 -11.94 -0.78
C SER A 37 9.88 -12.64 -1.69
N LEU A 38 11.15 -12.29 -1.51
CA LEU A 38 12.30 -12.83 -2.23
C LEU A 38 13.12 -13.73 -1.33
N SER A 39 13.55 -14.87 -1.86
CA SER A 39 14.32 -15.89 -1.15
C SER A 39 15.83 -15.74 -1.40
N SER A 40 16.61 -15.62 -0.33
CA SER A 40 17.96 -16.15 -0.26
C SER A 40 18.05 -16.99 1.02
N ALA A 41 18.05 -18.32 0.89
CA ALA A 41 18.10 -19.24 2.04
C ALA A 41 19.34 -18.97 2.93
N PRO A 42 19.27 -19.20 4.26
CA PRO A 42 18.25 -19.96 5.00
C PRO A 42 17.25 -19.12 5.83
N ARG A 43 17.26 -17.78 5.78
CA ARG A 43 16.33 -16.96 6.58
C ARG A 43 15.17 -16.46 5.72
N HIS A 44 13.99 -17.06 5.90
CA HIS A 44 12.74 -16.57 5.34
C HIS A 44 12.06 -15.63 6.35
N PHE A 45 11.65 -14.44 5.90
CA PHE A 45 10.87 -13.54 6.76
C PHE A 45 9.39 -13.96 6.83
N VAL A 46 8.87 -14.50 5.73
CA VAL A 46 7.53 -15.12 5.64
C VAL A 46 7.60 -16.46 4.91
N PRO A 47 6.72 -17.42 5.21
CA PRO A 47 6.71 -18.75 4.60
C PRO A 47 6.03 -18.77 3.22
N ASN A 48 6.29 -17.77 2.37
CA ASN A 48 5.72 -17.67 1.02
C ASN A 48 6.68 -16.93 0.07
N ILE A 49 6.67 -17.29 -1.22
CA ILE A 49 7.45 -16.63 -2.29
C ILE A 49 6.46 -16.06 -3.31
N THR A 50 6.50 -14.75 -3.55
CA THR A 50 5.60 -14.10 -4.51
C THR A 50 6.31 -13.80 -5.82
N PHE A 51 7.07 -12.70 -5.88
CA PHE A 51 7.84 -12.28 -7.05
C PHE A 51 8.90 -11.24 -6.65
N GLY A 52 9.89 -11.05 -7.52
CA GLY A 52 10.99 -10.14 -7.30
C GLY A 52 11.02 -8.92 -8.20
N HIS A 53 12.12 -8.17 -8.10
CA HIS A 53 12.39 -6.99 -8.93
C HIS A 53 12.28 -7.23 -10.46
N PRO A 54 12.54 -8.43 -11.05
CA PRO A 54 12.34 -8.63 -12.49
C PRO A 54 10.88 -8.51 -12.94
N VAL A 55 9.93 -8.90 -12.07
CA VAL A 55 8.49 -8.74 -12.35
C VAL A 55 8.10 -7.27 -12.21
N VAL A 56 8.65 -6.57 -11.22
CA VAL A 56 8.44 -5.12 -11.03
C VAL A 56 8.92 -4.35 -12.27
N GLU A 57 10.11 -4.66 -12.77
CA GLU A 57 10.67 -4.06 -13.97
C GLU A 57 9.78 -4.29 -15.21
N SER A 58 9.28 -5.52 -15.37
CA SER A 58 8.37 -5.88 -16.45
C SER A 58 7.03 -5.12 -16.36
N LEU A 59 6.48 -4.98 -15.15
CA LEU A 59 5.29 -4.18 -14.90
C LEU A 59 5.53 -2.70 -15.18
N ARG A 60 6.66 -2.15 -14.73
CA ARG A 60 7.04 -0.75 -14.99
C ARG A 60 7.14 -0.46 -16.48
N LYS A 61 7.82 -1.33 -17.23
CA LYS A 61 7.94 -1.25 -18.70
C LYS A 61 6.57 -1.25 -19.39
N ARG A 62 5.62 -2.05 -18.90
CA ARG A 62 4.27 -2.16 -19.49
C ARG A 62 3.34 -1.02 -19.11
N LEU A 63 3.41 -0.55 -17.86
CA LEU A 63 2.45 0.41 -17.31
C LEU A 63 2.92 1.87 -17.39
N GLY A 64 4.19 2.12 -17.69
CA GLY A 64 4.77 3.47 -17.74
C GLY A 64 5.11 4.03 -16.36
N GLN A 65 5.48 5.32 -16.31
CA GLN A 65 5.98 5.97 -15.08
C GLN A 65 4.86 6.50 -14.15
N GLU A 66 3.64 6.68 -14.67
CA GLU A 66 2.52 7.26 -13.93
C GLU A 66 2.09 6.42 -12.69
N PRO A 67 1.97 5.08 -12.75
CA PRO A 67 1.51 4.31 -11.60
C PRO A 67 2.54 4.31 -10.47
N PHE A 68 2.05 4.52 -9.25
CA PHE A 68 2.87 4.47 -8.05
C PHE A 68 3.03 3.02 -7.57
N PHE A 69 4.26 2.56 -7.41
CA PHE A 69 4.60 1.22 -6.92
C PHE A 69 5.07 1.31 -5.47
N ASP A 70 4.21 0.83 -4.56
CA ASP A 70 4.57 0.53 -3.17
C ASP A 70 5.03 -0.92 -3.07
N MET A 71 6.31 -1.09 -2.72
CA MET A 71 6.93 -2.40 -2.56
C MET A 71 6.87 -2.78 -1.08
N HIS A 72 5.98 -3.71 -0.74
CA HIS A 72 5.92 -4.28 0.61
C HIS A 72 6.91 -5.45 0.70
N MET A 73 8.05 -5.17 1.34
CA MET A 73 9.25 -6.00 1.35
C MET A 73 9.23 -6.95 2.55
N MET A 74 8.61 -8.11 2.37
CA MET A 74 8.56 -9.18 3.36
C MET A 74 9.77 -10.12 3.17
N VAL A 75 10.97 -9.56 3.35
CA VAL A 75 12.27 -10.23 3.13
C VAL A 75 13.14 -10.11 4.36
N ALA A 76 14.03 -11.09 4.60
CA ALA A 76 14.85 -11.12 5.81
C ALA A 76 16.10 -10.22 5.76
N ALA A 77 16.50 -9.77 4.58
CA ALA A 77 17.64 -8.88 4.36
C ALA A 77 17.20 -7.75 3.42
N PRO A 78 16.39 -6.79 3.90
CA PRO A 78 15.83 -5.72 3.08
C PRO A 78 16.89 -4.84 2.42
N GLU A 79 18.09 -4.72 2.98
CA GLU A 79 19.22 -3.96 2.44
C GLU A 79 19.62 -4.46 1.05
N GLN A 80 19.54 -5.78 0.80
CA GLN A 80 19.98 -6.39 -0.46
C GLN A 80 19.14 -5.96 -1.67
N TRP A 81 17.89 -5.53 -1.44
CA TRP A 81 16.91 -5.33 -2.50
C TRP A 81 16.61 -3.86 -2.78
N VAL A 82 17.18 -2.93 -2.01
CA VAL A 82 16.98 -1.48 -2.21
C VAL A 82 17.39 -1.07 -3.63
N LYS A 83 18.64 -1.32 -4.01
CA LYS A 83 19.15 -0.96 -5.34
C LYS A 83 18.41 -1.69 -6.47
N PRO A 84 18.22 -3.03 -6.44
CA PRO A 84 17.46 -3.74 -7.46
C PRO A 84 16.02 -3.22 -7.64
N MET A 85 15.31 -2.90 -6.54
CA MET A 85 13.94 -2.37 -6.62
C MET A 85 13.90 -0.94 -7.18
N ALA A 86 14.86 -0.09 -6.80
CA ALA A 86 14.99 1.25 -7.37
C ALA A 86 15.21 1.20 -8.88
N VAL A 87 16.14 0.34 -9.34
CA VAL A 87 16.42 0.13 -10.78
C VAL A 87 15.20 -0.42 -11.51
N ALA A 88 14.43 -1.31 -10.88
CA ALA A 88 13.18 -1.82 -11.44
C ALA A 88 12.05 -0.78 -11.52
N GLY A 89 12.23 0.41 -10.92
CA GLY A 89 11.28 1.51 -10.96
C GLY A 89 10.23 1.49 -9.85
N ALA A 90 10.57 0.96 -8.68
CA ALA A 90 9.77 1.14 -7.47
C ALA A 90 9.71 2.63 -7.05
N ASN A 91 8.59 3.07 -6.47
CA ASN A 91 8.46 4.44 -5.97
C ASN A 91 8.60 4.52 -4.45
N GLN A 92 8.18 3.47 -3.74
CA GLN A 92 8.30 3.35 -2.29
C GLN A 92 8.79 1.97 -1.93
N TYR A 93 9.68 1.93 -0.93
CA TYR A 93 10.24 0.72 -0.37
C TYR A 93 9.77 0.61 1.09
N THR A 94 8.82 -0.28 1.33
CA THR A 94 8.19 -0.51 2.64
C THR A 94 8.78 -1.76 3.26
N PHE A 95 9.72 -1.61 4.20
CA PHE A 95 10.40 -2.73 4.86
C PHE A 95 9.83 -2.98 6.26
N HIS A 96 10.00 -4.20 6.77
CA HIS A 96 9.60 -4.56 8.14
C HIS A 96 10.67 -4.16 9.14
N LEU A 97 10.24 -3.51 10.23
CA LEU A 97 11.12 -3.13 11.34
C LEU A 97 11.88 -4.32 11.92
N GLU A 98 11.23 -5.50 11.93
CA GLU A 98 11.74 -6.75 12.47
C GLU A 98 12.77 -7.43 11.55
N ALA A 99 12.99 -6.92 10.34
CA ALA A 99 13.87 -7.51 9.34
C ALA A 99 15.27 -6.89 9.30
N THR A 100 15.56 -5.86 10.11
CA THR A 100 16.85 -5.19 10.14
C THR A 100 17.23 -4.77 11.56
N ASP A 101 18.52 -4.88 11.89
CA ASP A 101 19.07 -4.39 13.16
C ASP A 101 19.45 -2.90 13.09
N ASN A 102 19.42 -2.28 11.90
CA ASN A 102 19.79 -0.88 11.71
C ASN A 102 18.82 -0.12 10.79
N PRO A 103 17.59 0.16 11.26
CA PRO A 103 16.57 0.86 10.45
C PRO A 103 17.05 2.21 9.92
N GLY A 104 17.82 2.98 10.71
CA GLY A 104 18.31 4.30 10.31
C GLY A 104 19.22 4.27 9.08
N ALA A 105 20.14 3.30 9.02
CA ALA A 105 21.00 3.12 7.85
C ALA A 105 20.20 2.72 6.61
N LEU A 106 19.23 1.82 6.76
CA LEU A 106 18.38 1.38 5.66
C LEU A 106 17.45 2.49 5.15
N ILE A 107 16.85 3.29 6.05
CA ILE A 107 16.06 4.48 5.69
C ILE A 107 16.90 5.42 4.82
N LYS A 108 18.16 5.66 5.21
CA LYS A 108 19.09 6.49 4.45
C LYS A 108 19.37 5.91 3.06
N ASP A 109 19.70 4.62 2.96
CA ASP A 109 19.99 3.95 1.69
C ASP A 109 18.79 3.98 0.72
N ILE A 110 17.58 3.77 1.22
CA ILE A 110 16.34 3.88 0.43
C ILE A 110 16.19 5.28 -0.18
N ARG A 111 16.44 6.33 0.61
CA ARG A 111 16.37 7.72 0.14
C ARG A 111 17.47 8.06 -0.86
N GLU A 112 18.70 7.59 -0.62
CA GLU A 112 19.83 7.78 -1.55
C GLU A 112 19.60 7.09 -2.90
N ASN A 113 18.78 6.04 -2.92
CA ASN A 113 18.32 5.38 -4.14
C ASN A 113 17.04 5.99 -4.75
N GLY A 114 16.58 7.15 -4.26
CA GLY A 114 15.51 7.93 -4.86
C GLY A 114 14.09 7.40 -4.60
N MET A 115 13.91 6.49 -3.65
CA MET A 115 12.60 5.95 -3.27
C MET A 115 12.07 6.62 -2.00
N LYS A 116 10.74 6.61 -1.85
CA LYS A 116 10.07 6.90 -0.58
C LYS A 116 10.24 5.75 0.40
N VAL A 117 10.13 6.07 1.69
CA VAL A 117 10.37 5.12 2.77
C VAL A 117 9.06 4.73 3.45
N GLY A 118 8.73 3.45 3.39
CA GLY A 118 7.70 2.86 4.25
C GLY A 118 8.32 2.02 5.36
N LEU A 119 7.70 2.00 6.54
CA LEU A 119 8.10 1.14 7.65
C LEU A 119 6.91 0.34 8.17
N ALA A 120 6.99 -0.98 8.07
CA ALA A 120 5.97 -1.91 8.48
C ALA A 120 6.27 -2.52 9.84
N ILE A 121 5.20 -2.86 10.58
CA ILE A 121 5.26 -3.69 11.78
C ILE A 121 4.23 -4.81 11.72
N LYS A 122 4.62 -6.00 12.19
CA LYS A 122 3.75 -7.16 12.34
C LYS A 122 2.77 -7.00 13.51
N PRO A 123 1.71 -7.82 13.58
CA PRO A 123 0.78 -7.79 14.70
C PRO A 123 1.45 -8.02 16.07
N GLY A 124 2.46 -8.89 16.14
CA GLY A 124 3.21 -9.13 17.38
C GLY A 124 4.14 -7.98 17.82
N THR A 125 4.38 -6.98 16.99
CA THR A 125 5.35 -5.90 17.26
C THR A 125 4.68 -4.67 17.85
N THR A 126 5.14 -4.26 19.02
CA THR A 126 4.68 -3.07 19.74
C THR A 126 4.88 -1.78 18.92
N VAL A 127 3.86 -0.93 18.85
CA VAL A 127 3.84 0.25 17.96
C VAL A 127 4.85 1.33 18.38
N GLU A 128 5.16 1.38 19.67
CA GLU A 128 6.15 2.27 20.26
C GLU A 128 7.55 2.05 19.69
N HIS A 129 7.87 0.85 19.16
CA HIS A 129 9.14 0.60 18.48
C HIS A 129 9.24 1.31 17.11
N LEU A 130 8.12 1.67 16.48
CA LEU A 130 8.09 2.45 15.23
C LEU A 130 8.30 3.94 15.50
N ALA A 131 7.85 4.44 16.65
CA ALA A 131 7.81 5.86 16.99
C ALA A 131 9.13 6.63 16.78
N PRO A 132 10.32 6.10 17.13
CA PRO A 132 11.60 6.79 16.88
C PRO A 132 11.86 7.10 15.39
N TRP A 133 11.23 6.36 14.48
CA TRP A 133 11.42 6.46 13.04
C TRP A 133 10.31 7.23 12.34
N ALA A 134 9.19 7.53 13.02
CA ALA A 134 7.99 8.10 12.42
C ALA A 134 8.23 9.42 11.65
N ASN A 135 9.15 10.27 12.12
CA ASN A 135 9.50 11.53 11.45
C ASN A 135 10.54 11.36 10.32
N GLN A 136 11.08 10.16 10.13
CA GLN A 136 12.10 9.84 9.12
C GLN A 136 11.53 9.02 7.95
N ILE A 137 10.27 8.61 8.03
CA ILE A 137 9.57 7.79 7.03
C ILE A 137 8.48 8.60 6.32
N ASP A 138 8.09 8.15 5.14
CA ASP A 138 6.98 8.73 4.37
C ASP A 138 5.64 8.07 4.75
N MET A 139 5.67 6.80 5.18
CA MET A 139 4.48 6.02 5.51
C MET A 139 4.77 4.96 6.58
N ALA A 140 3.87 4.80 7.56
CA ALA A 140 3.87 3.66 8.48
C ALA A 140 2.84 2.62 8.02
N LEU A 141 3.21 1.35 7.99
CA LEU A 141 2.31 0.24 7.69
C LEU A 141 2.04 -0.59 8.95
N VAL A 142 0.78 -0.64 9.37
CA VAL A 142 0.31 -1.54 10.43
C VAL A 142 -0.31 -2.77 9.78
N MET A 143 0.33 -3.92 9.94
CA MET A 143 -0.23 -5.20 9.50
C MET A 143 -1.46 -5.56 10.34
N THR A 144 -2.55 -5.95 9.67
CA THR A 144 -3.82 -6.35 10.30
C THR A 144 -4.11 -7.84 10.13
N VAL A 145 -3.09 -8.60 9.69
CA VAL A 145 -2.97 -10.07 9.67
C VAL A 145 -1.49 -10.43 9.82
N GLU A 146 -1.16 -11.66 10.17
CA GLU A 146 0.24 -12.11 10.11
C GLU A 146 0.72 -12.17 8.65
N PRO A 147 1.88 -11.59 8.30
CA PRO A 147 2.33 -11.55 6.92
C PRO A 147 2.67 -12.95 6.40
N GLY A 148 2.46 -13.14 5.09
CA GLY A 148 2.83 -14.36 4.37
C GLY A 148 1.68 -14.98 3.55
N PHE A 149 0.45 -14.94 4.07
CA PHE A 149 -0.71 -15.50 3.37
C PHE A 149 -1.85 -14.50 3.22
N GLY A 150 -2.45 -14.45 2.04
CA GLY A 150 -3.69 -13.70 1.79
C GLY A 150 -4.92 -14.46 2.29
N GLY A 151 -6.02 -13.73 2.54
CA GLY A 151 -7.31 -14.33 2.92
C GLY A 151 -7.49 -14.60 4.41
N GLN A 152 -6.54 -14.18 5.24
CA GLN A 152 -6.66 -14.21 6.69
C GLN A 152 -7.70 -13.18 7.19
N LYS A 153 -8.27 -13.46 8.37
CA LYS A 153 -9.27 -12.59 9.00
C LYS A 153 -8.60 -11.35 9.58
N PHE A 154 -9.21 -10.19 9.34
CA PHE A 154 -8.81 -8.91 9.91
C PHE A 154 -8.72 -8.96 11.44
N MET A 155 -7.63 -8.41 11.99
CA MET A 155 -7.35 -8.30 13.42
C MET A 155 -7.77 -6.91 13.94
N GLU A 156 -8.94 -6.83 14.57
CA GLU A 156 -9.51 -5.56 15.05
C GLU A 156 -8.69 -4.91 16.17
N ASP A 157 -8.01 -5.71 16.97
CA ASP A 157 -7.13 -5.28 18.06
C ASP A 157 -5.92 -4.46 17.57
N MET A 158 -5.56 -4.55 16.28
CA MET A 158 -4.52 -3.72 15.67
C MET A 158 -4.92 -2.25 15.50
N MET A 159 -6.21 -1.92 15.58
CA MET A 159 -6.68 -0.54 15.46
C MET A 159 -6.18 0.37 16.58
N SER A 160 -5.89 -0.21 17.76
CA SER A 160 -5.24 0.50 18.86
C SER A 160 -3.90 1.12 18.44
N LYS A 161 -3.10 0.39 17.63
CA LYS A 161 -1.81 0.87 17.09
C LYS A 161 -2.00 2.01 16.09
N VAL A 162 -2.99 1.87 15.20
CA VAL A 162 -3.33 2.90 14.21
C VAL A 162 -3.75 4.20 14.91
N GLN A 163 -4.62 4.09 15.93
CA GLN A 163 -5.08 5.22 16.71
C GLN A 163 -3.94 5.90 17.47
N TRP A 164 -3.05 5.10 18.07
CA TRP A 164 -1.87 5.61 18.76
C TRP A 164 -0.97 6.40 17.79
N LEU A 165 -0.63 5.83 16.63
CA LEU A 165 0.17 6.52 15.61
C LEU A 165 -0.48 7.81 15.11
N ARG A 166 -1.78 7.78 14.82
CA ARG A 166 -2.49 8.98 14.35
C ARG A 166 -2.53 10.08 15.41
N THR A 167 -2.61 9.71 16.68
CA THR A 167 -2.60 10.65 17.81
C THR A 167 -1.23 11.30 17.97
N GLN A 168 -0.16 10.49 17.96
CA GLN A 168 1.21 10.98 18.17
C GLN A 168 1.78 11.69 16.93
N PHE A 169 1.42 11.21 15.73
CA PHE A 169 1.93 11.71 14.45
C PHE A 169 0.78 12.12 13.52
N PRO A 170 0.12 13.27 13.80
CA PRO A 170 -1.03 13.76 13.05
C PRO A 170 -0.88 13.82 11.52
N SER A 171 0.32 14.09 11.03
CA SER A 171 0.64 14.30 9.61
C SER A 171 1.17 13.06 8.89
N LEU A 172 1.47 11.98 9.62
CA LEU A 172 2.04 10.75 9.04
C LEU A 172 1.00 10.03 8.19
N ASP A 173 1.41 9.51 7.03
CA ASP A 173 0.58 8.59 6.26
C ASP A 173 0.61 7.22 6.94
N ILE A 174 -0.56 6.67 7.27
CA ILE A 174 -0.72 5.40 7.96
C ILE A 174 -1.50 4.44 7.06
N GLU A 175 -0.83 3.34 6.70
CA GLU A 175 -1.34 2.24 5.91
C GLU A 175 -1.80 1.07 6.81
N VAL A 176 -2.85 0.38 6.36
CA VAL A 176 -3.27 -0.92 6.90
C VAL A 176 -3.30 -1.96 5.78
N ASP A 177 -2.81 -3.17 6.09
CA ASP A 177 -2.76 -4.30 5.15
C ASP A 177 -3.13 -5.62 5.84
N GLY A 178 -4.15 -6.30 5.31
CA GLY A 178 -4.61 -7.60 5.76
C GLY A 178 -6.10 -7.64 6.08
N GLY A 179 -6.90 -8.31 5.26
CA GLY A 179 -8.33 -8.49 5.54
C GLY A 179 -9.18 -7.20 5.47
N VAL A 180 -8.66 -6.14 4.84
CA VAL A 180 -9.39 -4.87 4.70
C VAL A 180 -10.36 -4.93 3.51
N GLY A 181 -11.62 -4.58 3.75
CA GLY A 181 -12.71 -4.56 2.77
C GLY A 181 -13.90 -3.74 3.26
N PRO A 182 -15.05 -3.78 2.56
CA PRO A 182 -16.24 -3.02 2.94
C PRO A 182 -16.68 -3.18 4.40
N ASP A 183 -16.52 -4.38 4.97
CA ASP A 183 -16.95 -4.68 6.34
C ASP A 183 -15.97 -4.19 7.42
N THR A 184 -14.71 -3.93 7.06
CA THR A 184 -13.63 -3.61 8.01
C THR A 184 -13.03 -2.21 7.82
N ILE A 185 -13.34 -1.56 6.70
CA ILE A 185 -12.79 -0.24 6.35
C ILE A 185 -13.18 0.85 7.34
N HIS A 186 -14.39 0.80 7.90
CA HIS A 186 -14.85 1.78 8.88
C HIS A 186 -13.94 1.80 10.11
N LYS A 187 -13.59 0.63 10.66
CA LYS A 187 -12.68 0.49 11.80
C LYS A 187 -11.30 1.10 11.51
N CYS A 188 -10.77 0.82 10.31
CA CYS A 188 -9.48 1.36 9.87
C CYS A 188 -9.50 2.89 9.74
N ALA A 189 -10.53 3.39 9.05
CA ALA A 189 -10.70 4.80 8.77
C ALA A 189 -10.92 5.60 10.05
N GLU A 190 -11.76 5.12 10.97
CA GLU A 190 -12.05 5.74 12.27
C GLU A 190 -10.81 5.77 13.17
N ALA A 191 -10.06 4.66 13.23
CA ALA A 191 -8.81 4.60 13.99
C ALA A 191 -7.74 5.59 13.50
N GLY A 192 -7.75 5.95 12.22
CA GLY A 192 -6.85 6.99 11.71
C GLY A 192 -6.04 6.61 10.47
N ALA A 193 -6.25 5.43 9.90
CA ALA A 193 -5.61 5.04 8.65
C ALA A 193 -6.11 5.90 7.49
N ASN A 194 -5.22 6.21 6.56
CA ASN A 194 -5.53 7.01 5.37
C ASN A 194 -4.98 6.41 4.06
N MET A 195 -4.22 5.31 4.16
CA MET A 195 -3.74 4.48 3.07
C MET A 195 -4.29 3.06 3.29
N ILE A 196 -4.92 2.47 2.26
CA ILE A 196 -5.69 1.23 2.42
C ILE A 196 -5.26 0.20 1.39
N VAL A 197 -4.84 -0.97 1.88
CA VAL A 197 -4.54 -2.11 1.03
C VAL A 197 -5.70 -3.11 1.10
N SER A 198 -6.34 -3.35 -0.04
CA SER A 198 -7.42 -4.34 -0.15
C SER A 198 -7.17 -5.24 -1.35
N GLY A 199 -6.91 -6.53 -1.09
CA GLY A 199 -6.65 -7.52 -2.14
C GLY A 199 -7.92 -8.24 -2.58
N SER A 200 -8.34 -9.24 -1.80
CA SER A 200 -9.44 -10.15 -2.15
C SER A 200 -10.77 -9.44 -2.35
N ALA A 201 -11.10 -8.40 -1.57
CA ALA A 201 -12.37 -7.69 -1.70
C ALA A 201 -12.49 -6.95 -3.04
N ILE A 202 -11.38 -6.40 -3.56
CA ILE A 202 -11.36 -5.75 -4.88
C ILE A 202 -11.32 -6.82 -5.99
N MET A 203 -10.40 -7.77 -5.89
CA MET A 203 -10.13 -8.74 -6.96
C MET A 203 -11.26 -9.74 -7.20
N LYS A 204 -12.07 -10.06 -6.18
CA LYS A 204 -13.22 -10.96 -6.30
C LYS A 204 -14.53 -10.23 -6.62
N SER A 205 -14.53 -8.90 -6.62
CA SER A 205 -15.73 -8.12 -6.89
C SER A 205 -16.08 -8.16 -8.39
N ALA A 206 -17.37 -8.28 -8.69
CA ALA A 206 -17.89 -8.07 -10.04
C ALA A 206 -17.75 -6.59 -10.49
N ASP A 207 -17.66 -5.67 -9.53
CA ASP A 207 -17.39 -4.24 -9.78
C ASP A 207 -16.27 -3.74 -8.84
N PRO A 208 -15.00 -3.89 -9.25
CA PRO A 208 -13.85 -3.41 -8.48
C PRO A 208 -13.85 -1.89 -8.28
N ARG A 209 -14.41 -1.13 -9.23
CA ARG A 209 -14.45 0.34 -9.18
C ARG A 209 -15.37 0.80 -8.05
N SER A 210 -16.54 0.19 -7.92
CA SER A 210 -17.47 0.49 -6.83
C SER A 210 -16.85 0.21 -5.45
N VAL A 211 -16.19 -0.94 -5.29
CA VAL A 211 -15.49 -1.28 -4.03
C VAL A 211 -14.39 -0.25 -3.72
N ILE A 212 -13.55 0.10 -4.68
CA ILE A 212 -12.50 1.12 -4.51
C ILE A 212 -13.10 2.46 -4.09
N ASN A 213 -14.21 2.87 -4.70
CA ASN A 213 -14.88 4.13 -4.37
C ASN A 213 -15.44 4.11 -2.95
N LEU A 214 -16.07 3.01 -2.54
CA LEU A 214 -16.57 2.84 -1.17
C LEU A 214 -15.42 2.97 -0.16
N LEU A 215 -14.31 2.24 -0.37
CA LEU A 215 -13.17 2.30 0.54
C LEU A 215 -12.62 3.73 0.67
N ARG A 216 -12.48 4.43 -0.47
CA ARG A 216 -11.98 5.81 -0.50
C ARG A 216 -12.92 6.80 0.19
N ASN A 217 -14.23 6.66 -0.03
CA ASN A 217 -15.23 7.56 0.54
C ASN A 217 -15.25 7.45 2.07
N VAL A 218 -15.29 6.22 2.61
CA VAL A 218 -15.25 5.98 4.06
C VAL A 218 -14.01 6.60 4.70
N CYS A 219 -12.82 6.42 4.11
CA CYS A 219 -11.60 7.05 4.60
C CYS A 219 -11.63 8.57 4.52
N SER A 220 -12.18 9.13 3.45
CA SER A 220 -12.26 10.58 3.26
C SER A 220 -13.22 11.22 4.27
N GLU A 221 -14.37 10.61 4.53
CA GLU A 221 -15.33 11.06 5.53
C GLU A 221 -14.74 11.04 6.95
N ALA A 222 -14.06 9.96 7.33
CA ALA A 222 -13.40 9.89 8.64
C ALA A 222 -12.26 10.92 8.79
N ALA A 223 -11.49 11.15 7.72
CA ALA A 223 -10.44 12.16 7.73
C ALA A 223 -11.00 13.60 7.83
N GLN A 224 -12.13 13.88 7.18
CA GLN A 224 -12.82 15.17 7.29
C GLN A 224 -13.32 15.42 8.72
N LYS A 225 -13.98 14.43 9.34
CA LYS A 225 -14.43 14.52 10.75
C LYS A 225 -13.29 14.90 11.69
N ARG A 226 -12.15 14.18 11.61
CA ARG A 226 -10.94 14.49 12.39
C ARG A 226 -10.37 15.90 12.17
N SER A 227 -10.60 16.46 10.99
CA SER A 227 -10.11 17.81 10.67
C SER A 227 -11.03 18.90 11.24
N LEU A 228 -12.31 18.58 11.46
CA LEU A 228 -13.30 19.47 12.06
C LEU A 228 -13.23 19.47 13.60
N ASP A 229 -12.81 18.35 14.19
CA ASP A 229 -12.71 18.20 15.65
C ASP A 229 -11.42 18.82 16.26
N ARG A 230 -10.59 19.48 15.44
CA ARG A 230 -9.32 20.12 15.85
C ARG A 230 -9.42 21.64 15.77
#